data_AF-A0A2E2BGJ6-F1
#
_entry.id   AF-A0A2E2BGJ6-F1
#
_cell.length_a   1.000
_cell.length_b   1.000
_cell.length_c   1.000
_cell.angle_alpha   90.00
_cell.angle_beta   90.00
_cell.angle_gamma   90.00
#
_symmetry.space_group_name_H-M   'P 1'
#
loop_
_entity.id
_entity.type
_entity.pdbx_description
1 polymer ?
#
loop_
_entity_poly.entity_id
_entity_poly.type
_entity_poly.pdbx_seq_one_letter_code
_entity_poly.pdbx_strand_id
1 'polypeptide(L)'
;MNLKYIVYCFLYFGIIYSQCENYNIEECHDDPHCNWEDNLILQNCNSEEEEFACNNVDQCSWDTQTTYYSCSNFGSSEACAEYSDYGCSWEWSWGGWGNHGSDCVGGGFQIDNSVCSGGNYFVDEGNCIEVLPPDCSEMNETECSSDGVCEWVEDIENGNCGNLWGDDCELNPECNWNCDFIDDYMGWCNYSCDGGPYEIDNSYCQEIVMPECSEMEQSNCEDSFGCDWIVDIDVGSCYSLTQNQCIANSECNWSCGFYHGSCAGCCWYECDGGTYQIDNSYCEEIPYTQGDINGDLIINVLDVIQSVNLILYSEYNIIVDMNYDELINVQDIILLINLIL
;
A
#
# COMPACT_ATOMS: atom_id res chain seq x y z
N MET A 1 -16.78 -29.80 -36.68
CA MET A 1 -18.08 -29.11 -36.54
C MET A 1 -18.85 -29.82 -35.43
N ASN A 2 -19.14 -29.27 -34.26
CA ASN A 2 -18.96 -27.95 -33.67
C ASN A 2 -18.66 -28.14 -32.16
N LEU A 3 -17.65 -27.45 -31.64
CA LEU A 3 -17.61 -27.03 -30.22
C LEU A 3 -18.75 -26.04 -30.01
N LYS A 4 -19.50 -26.11 -28.89
CA LYS A 4 -20.22 -24.96 -28.31
C LYS A 4 -20.46 -25.15 -26.80
N TYR A 5 -19.74 -24.32 -26.03
CA TYR A 5 -20.00 -23.80 -24.67
C TYR A 5 -19.79 -24.71 -23.45
N ILE A 6 -18.52 -24.83 -23.05
CA ILE A 6 -18.15 -24.81 -21.62
C ILE A 6 -17.72 -23.36 -21.36
N VAL A 7 -18.54 -22.60 -20.64
CA VAL A 7 -18.17 -21.28 -20.13
C VAL A 7 -17.20 -21.55 -18.97
N TYR A 8 -15.91 -21.35 -19.22
CA TYR A 8 -14.93 -21.18 -18.16
C TYR A 8 -15.29 -19.87 -17.45
N CYS A 9 -15.95 -19.96 -16.29
CA CYS A 9 -15.83 -18.91 -15.29
C CYS A 9 -14.39 -18.99 -14.79
N PHE A 10 -13.52 -18.16 -15.36
CA PHE A 10 -12.35 -17.70 -14.64
C PHE A 10 -12.88 -16.89 -13.46
N LEU A 11 -13.01 -17.53 -12.31
CA LEU A 11 -12.91 -16.84 -11.04
C LEU A 11 -11.50 -16.27 -11.03
N TYR A 12 -11.38 -15.00 -11.40
CA TYR A 12 -10.24 -14.18 -11.05
C TYR A 12 -10.22 -14.15 -9.52
N PHE A 13 -9.49 -15.09 -8.92
CA PHE A 13 -8.84 -14.81 -7.65
C PHE A 13 -7.83 -13.70 -7.95
N GLY A 14 -8.28 -12.45 -7.83
CA GLY A 14 -7.40 -11.32 -7.70
C GLY A 14 -6.77 -11.41 -6.32
N ILE A 15 -5.72 -12.22 -6.20
CA ILE A 15 -4.70 -11.93 -5.21
C ILE A 15 -4.15 -10.58 -5.67
N ILE A 16 -4.45 -9.51 -4.92
CA ILE A 16 -3.80 -8.22 -5.12
C ILE A 16 -2.35 -8.46 -4.71
N TYR A 17 -1.52 -8.91 -5.64
CA TYR A 17 -0.08 -8.74 -5.51
C TYR A 17 0.17 -7.27 -5.81
N SER A 18 0.32 -6.44 -4.78
CA SER A 18 0.69 -5.03 -4.92
C SER A 18 2.15 -4.97 -5.34
N GLN A 19 2.45 -5.01 -6.63
CA GLN A 19 3.83 -5.02 -7.11
C GLN A 19 4.53 -3.65 -6.89
N CYS A 20 4.92 -3.36 -5.65
CA CYS A 20 5.68 -2.18 -5.24
C CYS A 20 7.02 -2.10 -6.01
N GLU A 21 7.54 -3.22 -6.53
CA GLU A 21 8.83 -3.31 -7.25
C GLU A 21 8.97 -2.35 -8.45
N ASN A 22 7.88 -1.81 -9.00
CA ASN A 22 7.92 -0.88 -10.13
C ASN A 22 7.54 0.57 -9.79
N TYR A 23 7.26 0.87 -8.52
CA TYR A 23 6.84 2.21 -8.11
C TYR A 23 8.05 3.15 -8.04
N ASN A 24 7.88 4.36 -8.56
CA ASN A 24 8.76 5.46 -8.24
C ASN A 24 8.50 5.96 -6.80
N ILE A 25 9.35 6.87 -6.29
CA ILE A 25 9.24 7.33 -4.90
C ILE A 25 7.87 7.95 -4.57
N GLU A 26 7.29 8.74 -5.47
CA GLU A 26 5.96 9.33 -5.27
C GLU A 26 4.87 8.24 -5.25
N GLU A 27 4.90 7.33 -6.22
CA GLU A 27 3.96 6.20 -6.28
C GLU A 27 4.08 5.26 -5.05
N CYS A 28 5.29 5.13 -4.50
CA CYS A 28 5.55 4.34 -3.31
C CYS A 28 4.95 4.97 -2.05
N HIS A 29 5.02 6.30 -1.92
CA HIS A 29 4.42 7.03 -0.81
C HIS A 29 2.89 7.11 -0.90
N ASP A 30 2.32 6.98 -2.09
CA ASP A 30 0.88 6.99 -2.31
C ASP A 30 0.20 5.64 -1.98
N ASP A 31 0.96 4.53 -1.87
CA ASP A 31 0.42 3.20 -1.57
C ASP A 31 0.68 2.78 -0.10
N PRO A 32 -0.36 2.59 0.72
CA PRO A 32 -0.21 2.25 2.13
C PRO A 32 0.38 0.84 2.38
N HIS A 33 0.47 0.00 1.35
CA HIS A 33 1.08 -1.33 1.43
C HIS A 33 2.51 -1.36 0.90
N CYS A 34 3.10 -0.20 0.62
CA CYS A 34 4.47 -0.08 0.14
C CYS A 34 5.29 0.85 1.04
N ASN A 35 6.59 0.60 1.18
CA ASN A 35 7.51 1.48 1.87
C ASN A 35 8.78 1.67 1.02
N TRP A 36 9.31 2.89 1.01
CA TRP A 36 10.54 3.20 0.29
C TRP A 36 11.75 2.96 1.18
N GLU A 37 12.66 2.09 0.74
CA GLU A 37 13.96 1.92 1.39
C GLU A 37 15.01 2.83 0.74
N ASP A 38 15.42 3.87 1.44
CA ASP A 38 16.47 4.79 1.00
C ASP A 38 17.80 4.06 0.75
N ASN A 39 18.44 4.38 -0.36
CA ASN A 39 19.81 3.97 -0.67
C ASN A 39 20.61 5.19 -1.16
N LEU A 40 21.05 6.00 -0.20
CA LEU A 40 21.75 7.25 -0.45
C LEU A 40 23.22 7.01 -0.85
N ILE A 41 23.54 7.33 -2.10
CA ILE A 41 24.89 7.24 -2.68
C ILE A 41 25.49 8.63 -2.77
N LEU A 42 26.72 8.77 -2.24
CA LEU A 42 27.47 10.02 -2.32
C LEU A 42 28.08 10.19 -3.72
N GLN A 43 27.69 11.25 -4.41
CA GLN A 43 28.22 11.68 -5.70
C GLN A 43 28.91 13.06 -5.61
N ASN A 44 29.61 13.46 -6.67
CA ASN A 44 30.33 14.72 -6.75
C ASN A 44 30.01 15.44 -8.06
N CYS A 45 29.74 16.74 -8.00
CA CYS A 45 29.36 17.51 -9.19
C CYS A 45 30.39 17.42 -10.33
N ASN A 46 31.68 17.22 -10.04
CA ASN A 46 32.72 17.15 -11.08
C ASN A 46 32.65 15.87 -11.94
N SER A 47 31.79 14.90 -11.61
CA SER A 47 31.54 13.73 -12.48
C SER A 47 30.43 13.95 -13.51
N GLU A 48 29.70 15.06 -13.43
CA GLU A 48 28.62 15.37 -14.38
C GLU A 48 29.16 16.04 -15.65
N GLU A 49 28.87 15.42 -16.79
CA GLU A 49 29.27 15.92 -18.12
C GLU A 49 28.14 16.64 -18.87
N GLU A 50 26.91 16.65 -18.31
CA GLU A 50 25.74 17.26 -18.94
C GLU A 50 25.22 18.49 -18.17
N GLU A 51 24.97 19.58 -18.90
CA GLU A 51 24.45 20.84 -18.35
C GLU A 51 23.11 20.65 -17.63
N PHE A 52 22.22 19.84 -18.21
CA PHE A 52 20.89 19.62 -17.66
C PHE A 52 20.94 18.83 -16.34
N ALA A 53 21.75 17.77 -16.29
CA ALA A 53 21.94 16.98 -15.08
C ALA A 53 22.59 17.82 -13.96
N CYS A 54 23.64 18.57 -14.29
CA CYS A 54 24.34 19.43 -13.34
C CYS A 54 23.44 20.52 -12.73
N ASN A 55 22.62 21.19 -13.54
CA ASN A 55 21.76 22.29 -13.06
C ASN A 55 20.51 21.82 -12.32
N ASN A 56 20.19 20.53 -12.37
CA ASN A 56 19.08 19.95 -11.60
C ASN A 56 19.49 19.49 -10.19
N VAL A 57 20.77 19.60 -9.85
CA VAL A 57 21.29 19.31 -8.51
C VAL A 57 21.63 20.62 -7.81
N ASP A 58 20.95 20.91 -6.71
CA ASP A 58 21.09 22.19 -5.98
C ASP A 58 22.53 22.51 -5.54
N GLN A 59 23.34 21.48 -5.29
CA GLN A 59 24.74 21.61 -4.85
C GLN A 59 25.74 21.77 -6.00
N CYS A 60 25.26 21.67 -7.25
CA CYS A 60 26.05 21.74 -8.46
C CYS A 60 25.71 23.00 -9.28
N SER A 61 26.68 23.46 -10.06
CA SER A 61 26.53 24.62 -10.94
C SER A 61 27.30 24.37 -12.23
N TRP A 62 26.65 24.64 -13.36
CA TRP A 62 27.31 24.54 -14.66
C TRP A 62 28.14 25.80 -14.95
N ASP A 63 29.45 25.66 -15.02
CA ASP A 63 30.35 26.75 -15.40
C ASP A 63 30.60 26.71 -16.91
N THR A 64 29.96 27.62 -17.64
CA THR A 64 30.17 27.75 -19.08
C THR A 64 31.59 28.28 -19.36
N GLN A 65 32.41 27.50 -20.05
CA GLN A 65 33.77 27.92 -20.43
C GLN A 65 34.02 27.63 -21.91
N THR A 66 34.43 28.65 -22.66
CA THR A 66 34.77 28.49 -24.08
C THR A 66 36.16 29.03 -24.33
N THR A 67 37.03 28.21 -24.92
CA THR A 67 38.38 28.64 -25.32
C THR A 67 38.44 28.83 -26.82
N TYR A 68 38.96 29.98 -27.26
CA TYR A 68 39.13 30.29 -28.68
C TYR A 68 40.55 29.98 -29.12
N TYR A 69 40.66 29.19 -30.18
CA TYR A 69 41.92 28.84 -30.84
C TYR A 69 41.93 29.31 -32.28
N SER A 70 43.13 29.45 -32.86
CA SER A 70 43.30 29.69 -34.28
C SER A 70 44.39 28.79 -34.81
N CYS A 71 44.14 28.16 -35.95
CA CYS A 71 45.08 27.21 -36.55
C CYS A 71 46.46 27.83 -36.76
N SER A 72 46.54 29.12 -37.08
CA SER A 72 47.81 29.84 -37.24
C SER A 72 48.67 29.96 -35.98
N ASN A 73 48.13 29.63 -34.80
CA ASN A 73 48.87 29.65 -33.54
C ASN A 73 49.66 28.35 -33.29
N PHE A 74 49.45 27.30 -34.09
CA PHE A 74 50.15 26.03 -33.94
C PHE A 74 51.37 25.97 -34.86
N GLY A 75 52.57 25.95 -34.26
CA GLY A 75 53.85 26.02 -34.98
C GLY A 75 54.47 24.67 -35.35
N SER A 76 53.79 23.55 -35.09
CA SER A 76 54.28 22.21 -35.45
C SER A 76 53.19 21.38 -36.14
N SER A 77 53.63 20.44 -36.98
CA SER A 77 52.74 19.50 -37.68
C SER A 77 51.92 18.66 -36.71
N GLU A 78 52.52 18.27 -35.58
CA GLU A 78 51.87 17.44 -34.57
C GLU A 78 50.75 18.20 -33.86
N ALA A 79 51.03 19.44 -33.40
CA ALA A 79 50.04 20.27 -32.71
C ALA A 79 48.90 20.69 -33.65
N CYS A 80 49.19 20.90 -34.95
CA CYS A 80 48.15 21.22 -35.93
C CYS A 80 47.23 20.02 -36.21
N ALA A 81 47.80 18.80 -36.23
CA ALA A 81 47.05 17.58 -36.49
C ALA A 81 46.08 17.20 -35.36
N GLU A 82 46.38 17.57 -34.11
CA GLU A 82 45.47 17.35 -32.97
C GLU A 82 44.12 18.08 -33.12
N TYR A 83 44.07 19.16 -33.89
CA TYR A 83 42.86 19.96 -34.11
C TYR A 83 42.34 19.87 -35.55
N SER A 84 42.64 18.77 -36.26
CA SER A 84 42.17 18.57 -37.63
C SER A 84 40.64 18.54 -37.75
N ASP A 85 39.96 18.03 -36.72
CA ASP A 85 38.49 17.94 -36.68
C ASP A 85 37.83 19.32 -36.57
N TYR A 86 38.58 20.33 -36.12
CA TYR A 86 38.16 21.73 -36.07
C TYR A 86 38.57 22.53 -37.32
N GLY A 87 39.06 21.84 -38.36
CA GLY A 87 39.39 22.45 -39.66
C GLY A 87 40.80 23.02 -39.77
N CYS A 88 41.73 22.63 -38.89
CA CYS A 88 43.15 22.93 -39.04
C CYS A 88 43.84 21.93 -39.98
N SER A 89 44.64 22.42 -40.91
CA SER A 89 45.45 21.58 -41.81
C SER A 89 46.89 22.07 -41.85
N TRP A 90 47.82 21.12 -41.88
CA TRP A 90 49.24 21.45 -42.04
C TRP A 90 49.58 21.55 -43.52
N GLU A 91 49.86 22.75 -44.00
CA GLU A 91 50.07 23.01 -45.42
C GLU A 91 51.42 23.65 -45.70
N TRP A 92 51.98 23.27 -46.85
CA TRP A 92 53.24 23.82 -47.34
C TRP A 92 52.95 25.07 -48.19
N SER A 93 53.50 26.22 -47.81
CA SER A 93 53.33 27.46 -48.56
C SER A 93 54.60 27.90 -49.28
N TRP A 94 54.45 28.22 -50.57
CA TRP A 94 55.49 28.86 -51.36
C TRP A 94 55.43 30.38 -51.18
N GLY A 95 55.98 30.88 -50.06
CA GLY A 95 56.31 32.29 -49.95
C GLY A 95 57.30 32.70 -51.06
N GLY A 96 57.19 33.94 -51.56
CA GLY A 96 58.04 34.44 -52.65
C GLY A 96 59.55 34.30 -52.39
N TRP A 97 60.33 34.38 -53.49
CA TRP A 97 61.80 34.21 -53.63
C TRP A 97 62.58 34.06 -52.30
N GLY A 98 62.66 32.80 -51.82
CA GLY A 98 63.55 32.39 -50.74
C GLY A 98 62.89 32.14 -49.38
N ASN A 99 61.58 32.35 -49.23
CA ASN A 99 60.84 32.02 -48.00
C ASN A 99 59.90 30.84 -48.25
N HIS A 100 60.30 29.63 -47.85
CA HIS A 100 59.45 28.45 -47.90
C HIS A 100 59.34 27.87 -46.48
N GLY A 101 58.11 27.61 -46.06
CA GLY A 101 57.80 27.09 -44.73
C GLY A 101 56.49 26.31 -44.77
N SER A 102 56.35 25.39 -43.81
CA SER A 102 55.08 24.74 -43.52
C SER A 102 54.46 25.45 -42.34
N ASP A 103 53.19 25.80 -42.47
CA ASP A 103 52.43 26.45 -41.40
C ASP A 103 51.09 25.73 -41.24
N CYS A 104 50.51 25.82 -40.04
CA CYS A 104 49.16 25.36 -39.80
C CYS A 104 48.18 26.40 -40.33
N VAL A 105 47.40 26.02 -41.34
CA VAL A 105 46.41 26.87 -41.98
C VAL A 105 45.00 26.44 -41.57
N GLY A 106 44.05 27.37 -41.64
CA GLY A 106 42.67 27.16 -41.21
C GLY A 106 42.06 28.41 -40.57
N GLY A 107 40.84 28.27 -40.09
CA GLY A 107 40.10 29.35 -39.41
C GLY A 107 40.44 29.48 -37.92
N GLY A 108 39.68 30.33 -37.23
CA GLY A 108 39.55 30.24 -35.78
C GLY A 108 38.39 29.34 -35.39
N PHE A 109 38.50 28.66 -34.26
CA PHE A 109 37.51 27.73 -33.73
C PHE A 109 37.39 27.87 -32.22
N GLN A 110 36.29 27.34 -31.68
CA GLN A 110 35.97 27.37 -30.26
C GLN A 110 35.89 25.93 -29.75
N ILE A 111 36.48 25.69 -28.58
CA ILE A 111 36.30 24.45 -27.84
C ILE A 111 35.49 24.78 -26.60
N ASP A 112 34.43 24.02 -26.41
CA ASP A 112 33.65 24.03 -25.18
C ASP A 112 34.41 23.22 -24.11
N ASN A 113 34.83 23.91 -23.05
CA ASN A 113 35.48 23.35 -21.87
C ASN A 113 34.59 23.55 -20.64
N SER A 114 33.28 23.71 -20.83
CA SER A 114 32.33 23.86 -19.73
C SER A 114 32.42 22.64 -18.81
N VAL A 115 32.30 22.88 -17.52
CA VAL A 115 32.39 21.84 -16.49
C VAL A 115 31.30 22.04 -15.46
N CYS A 116 30.78 20.93 -14.95
CA CYS A 116 29.99 20.97 -13.73
C CYS A 116 30.94 21.12 -12.53
N SER A 117 30.66 22.10 -11.67
CA SER A 117 31.43 22.37 -10.47
C SER A 117 30.51 22.45 -9.26
N GLY A 118 31.04 22.14 -8.06
CA GLY A 118 30.21 22.14 -6.85
C GLY A 118 30.70 21.21 -5.74
N GLY A 119 29.78 20.92 -4.82
CA GLY A 119 30.02 20.06 -3.66
C GLY A 119 29.84 18.56 -3.94
N ASN A 120 29.77 17.78 -2.86
CA ASN A 120 29.21 16.43 -2.92
C ASN A 120 27.70 16.50 -2.71
N TYR A 121 26.96 15.59 -3.34
CA TYR A 121 25.51 15.46 -3.21
C TYR A 121 25.13 13.99 -3.01
N PHE A 122 23.94 13.72 -2.50
CA PHE A 122 23.42 12.37 -2.37
C PHE A 122 22.41 12.11 -3.49
N VAL A 123 22.53 10.96 -4.12
CA VAL A 123 21.49 10.41 -5.00
C VAL A 123 20.87 9.25 -4.27
N ASP A 124 19.55 9.26 -4.16
CA ASP A 124 18.82 8.12 -3.65
C ASP A 124 18.55 7.12 -4.78
N GLU A 125 19.19 5.95 -4.71
CA GLU A 125 18.91 4.78 -5.56
C GLU A 125 18.10 3.74 -4.80
N GLY A 126 17.21 4.20 -3.92
CA GLY A 126 16.32 3.38 -3.13
C GLY A 126 15.34 2.56 -3.97
N ASN A 127 14.63 1.66 -3.30
CA ASN A 127 13.62 0.83 -3.92
C ASN A 127 12.38 0.72 -3.04
N CYS A 128 11.23 0.63 -3.69
CA CYS A 128 9.95 0.43 -3.04
C CYS A 128 9.74 -1.06 -2.71
N ILE A 129 9.36 -1.37 -1.48
CA ILE A 129 9.13 -2.73 -0.97
C ILE A 129 7.70 -2.91 -0.50
N GLU A 130 7.14 -4.11 -0.66
CA GLU A 130 5.84 -4.48 -0.09
C GLU A 130 5.95 -4.55 1.45
N VAL A 131 5.06 -3.82 2.13
CA VAL A 131 4.80 -3.96 3.56
C VAL A 131 3.74 -5.04 3.70
N LEU A 132 4.20 -6.28 3.97
CA LEU A 132 3.29 -7.32 4.40
C LEU A 132 2.74 -6.94 5.79
N PRO A 133 1.44 -7.13 6.06
CA PRO A 133 0.92 -7.00 7.42
C PRO A 133 1.77 -7.87 8.36
N PRO A 134 1.94 -7.44 9.63
CA PRO A 134 2.73 -8.20 10.59
C PRO A 134 2.19 -9.63 10.66
N ASP A 135 3.08 -10.61 10.47
CA ASP A 135 2.72 -12.02 10.61
C ASP A 135 2.43 -12.30 12.09
N CYS A 136 1.14 -12.30 12.45
CA CYS A 136 0.69 -12.51 13.83
C CYS A 136 1.03 -13.93 14.31
N SER A 137 1.28 -14.89 13.42
CA SER A 137 1.38 -16.31 13.76
C SER A 137 2.59 -16.67 14.65
N GLU A 138 3.61 -15.80 14.70
CA GLU A 138 4.79 -16.00 15.56
C GLU A 138 4.71 -15.27 16.92
N MET A 139 3.65 -14.49 17.18
CA MET A 139 3.52 -13.69 18.38
C MET A 139 3.10 -14.49 19.61
N ASN A 140 3.64 -14.14 20.77
CA ASN A 140 3.13 -14.62 22.05
C ASN A 140 1.91 -13.79 22.54
N GLU A 141 1.18 -14.30 23.53
CA GLU A 141 -0.04 -13.66 24.07
C GLU A 141 0.13 -12.18 24.41
N THR A 142 1.27 -11.80 25.01
CA THR A 142 1.52 -10.42 25.44
C THR A 142 1.80 -9.50 24.25
N GLU A 143 2.53 -10.00 23.26
CA GLU A 143 2.80 -9.29 22.01
C GLU A 143 1.52 -9.10 21.20
N CYS A 144 0.76 -10.19 21.01
CA CYS A 144 -0.50 -10.22 20.28
C CYS A 144 -1.55 -9.27 20.88
N SER A 145 -1.71 -9.29 22.21
CA SER A 145 -2.69 -8.44 22.91
C SER A 145 -2.28 -6.97 22.99
N SER A 146 -1.06 -6.64 22.56
CA SER A 146 -0.55 -5.27 22.50
C SER A 146 -0.44 -4.74 21.07
N ASP A 147 -0.71 -5.58 20.08
CA ASP A 147 -0.72 -5.23 18.66
C ASP A 147 -2.13 -4.81 18.25
N GLY A 148 -2.26 -3.67 17.58
CA GLY A 148 -3.56 -3.14 17.14
C GLY A 148 -4.17 -3.88 15.94
N VAL A 149 -3.44 -4.83 15.36
CA VAL A 149 -3.78 -5.52 14.10
C VAL A 149 -3.93 -7.04 14.29
N CYS A 150 -3.59 -7.56 15.47
CA CYS A 150 -3.70 -8.98 15.82
C CYS A 150 -4.67 -9.21 16.99
N GLU A 151 -5.34 -10.37 17.01
CA GLU A 151 -6.14 -10.82 18.15
C GLU A 151 -5.67 -12.18 18.67
N TRP A 152 -5.66 -12.32 20.01
CA TRP A 152 -5.33 -13.59 20.66
C TRP A 152 -6.58 -14.47 20.77
N VAL A 153 -6.50 -15.68 20.22
CA VAL A 153 -7.57 -16.68 20.28
C VAL A 153 -7.22 -17.72 21.34
N GLU A 154 -7.99 -17.74 22.42
CA GLU A 154 -7.90 -18.80 23.41
C GLU A 154 -8.49 -20.11 22.87
N ASP A 155 -7.66 -21.15 22.74
CA ASP A 155 -8.08 -22.50 22.35
C ASP A 155 -7.52 -23.54 23.34
N ILE A 156 -8.22 -23.68 24.47
CA ILE A 156 -7.85 -24.61 25.54
C ILE A 156 -8.75 -25.85 25.46
N GLU A 157 -8.14 -27.00 25.14
CA GLU A 157 -8.81 -28.31 25.14
C GLU A 157 -8.46 -29.10 26.40
N ASN A 158 -9.41 -29.89 26.92
CA ASN A 158 -9.19 -30.76 28.06
C ASN A 158 -9.06 -32.23 27.63
N GLY A 159 -7.91 -32.83 27.89
CA GLY A 159 -7.62 -34.24 27.69
C GLY A 159 -7.73 -35.07 28.97
N ASN A 160 -7.68 -36.40 28.83
CA ASN A 160 -7.60 -37.32 29.97
C ASN A 160 -6.48 -38.34 29.75
N CYS A 161 -5.60 -38.49 30.74
CA CYS A 161 -4.44 -39.36 30.69
C CYS A 161 -4.78 -40.80 30.31
N GLY A 162 -5.96 -41.31 30.72
CA GLY A 162 -6.39 -42.68 30.41
C GLY A 162 -6.59 -42.97 28.91
N ASN A 163 -6.64 -41.93 28.06
CA ASN A 163 -6.75 -42.07 26.62
C ASN A 163 -5.39 -41.99 25.89
N LEU A 164 -4.30 -41.70 26.60
CA LEU A 164 -2.95 -41.55 26.03
C LEU A 164 -2.21 -42.89 25.97
N TRP A 165 -1.44 -43.10 24.90
CA TRP A 165 -0.71 -44.34 24.65
C TRP A 165 0.72 -44.04 24.20
N GLY A 166 1.69 -44.80 24.73
CA GLY A 166 3.11 -44.63 24.35
C GLY A 166 3.71 -43.31 24.84
N ASP A 167 4.55 -42.70 24.01
CA ASP A 167 5.34 -41.52 24.38
C ASP A 167 4.46 -40.29 24.72
N ASP A 168 3.21 -40.27 24.25
CA ASP A 168 2.24 -39.18 24.51
C ASP A 168 1.89 -39.02 25.99
N CYS A 169 1.99 -40.09 26.79
CA CYS A 169 1.80 -40.03 28.24
C CYS A 169 2.94 -39.31 28.96
N GLU A 170 4.16 -39.37 28.41
CA GLU A 170 5.35 -38.74 29.00
C GLU A 170 5.49 -37.27 28.60
N LEU A 171 4.82 -36.85 27.52
CA LEU A 171 4.78 -35.46 27.06
C LEU A 171 3.85 -34.58 27.93
N ASN A 172 2.90 -35.18 28.63
CA ASN A 172 1.94 -34.46 29.48
C ASN A 172 2.39 -34.54 30.96
N PRO A 173 2.79 -33.42 31.60
CA PRO A 173 3.36 -33.44 32.95
C PRO A 173 2.37 -33.86 34.04
N GLU A 174 1.06 -33.85 33.76
CA GLU A 174 0.01 -34.27 34.68
C GLU A 174 -0.35 -35.77 34.55
N CYS A 175 0.21 -36.45 33.55
CA CYS A 175 0.02 -37.87 33.30
C CYS A 175 1.26 -38.65 33.74
N ASN A 176 1.06 -39.87 34.26
CA ASN A 176 2.15 -40.72 34.66
C ASN A 176 1.85 -42.20 34.38
N TRP A 177 2.89 -42.93 33.98
CA TRP A 177 2.79 -44.37 33.83
C TRP A 177 2.66 -45.05 35.19
N ASN A 178 1.54 -45.72 35.39
CA ASN A 178 1.30 -46.52 36.58
C ASN A 178 1.26 -48.01 36.21
N CYS A 179 1.69 -48.85 37.15
CA CYS A 179 1.61 -50.31 37.01
C CYS A 179 0.35 -50.80 37.71
N ASP A 180 -0.70 -51.07 36.93
CA ASP A 180 -2.01 -51.46 37.44
C ASP A 180 -2.04 -52.88 38.00
N PHE A 181 -1.24 -53.78 37.42
CA PHE A 181 -1.20 -55.19 37.81
C PHE A 181 0.20 -55.78 37.63
N ILE A 182 0.68 -56.46 38.68
CA ILE A 182 1.88 -57.30 38.68
C ILE A 182 1.42 -58.75 38.66
N ASP A 183 1.80 -59.51 37.63
CA ASP A 183 1.55 -60.96 37.59
C ASP A 183 2.58 -61.70 38.46
N ASP A 184 2.10 -62.33 39.54
CA ASP A 184 2.90 -63.08 40.54
C ASP A 184 3.70 -64.25 39.94
N TYR A 185 3.43 -64.66 38.69
CA TYR A 185 4.12 -65.78 38.06
C TYR A 185 5.32 -65.38 37.19
N MET A 186 5.41 -64.15 36.66
CA MET A 186 6.48 -63.71 35.74
C MET A 186 6.99 -62.27 35.95
N GLY A 187 6.41 -61.48 36.86
CA GLY A 187 6.93 -60.17 37.25
C GLY A 187 6.80 -59.07 36.18
N TRP A 188 5.85 -59.20 35.25
CA TRP A 188 5.59 -58.18 34.22
C TRP A 188 4.48 -57.25 34.71
N CYS A 189 4.74 -55.95 34.60
CA CYS A 189 3.79 -54.88 34.88
C CYS A 189 2.96 -54.59 33.62
N ASN A 190 1.64 -54.56 33.75
CA ASN A 190 0.80 -53.90 32.75
C ASN A 190 0.75 -52.41 33.06
N TYR A 191 1.31 -51.60 32.16
CA TYR A 191 1.39 -50.16 32.32
C TYR A 191 0.16 -49.49 31.69
N SER A 192 -0.47 -48.59 32.43
CA SER A 192 -1.51 -47.69 31.97
C SER A 192 -1.08 -46.25 32.24
N CYS A 193 -1.54 -45.33 31.40
CA CYS A 193 -1.33 -43.92 31.62
C CYS A 193 -2.41 -43.42 32.58
N ASP A 194 -2.04 -43.21 33.83
CA ASP A 194 -2.94 -42.73 34.89
C ASP A 194 -2.67 -41.25 35.18
N GLY A 195 -3.70 -40.51 35.58
CA GLY A 195 -3.57 -39.09 35.93
C GLY A 195 -4.90 -38.38 36.04
N GLY A 196 -4.84 -37.05 36.22
CA GLY A 196 -6.00 -36.16 36.17
C GLY A 196 -6.43 -35.84 34.73
N PRO A 197 -7.49 -35.02 34.55
CA PRO A 197 -7.62 -34.28 33.29
C PRO A 197 -6.39 -33.40 33.10
N TYR A 198 -5.92 -33.21 31.86
CA TYR A 198 -4.82 -32.31 31.52
C TYR A 198 -5.31 -31.29 30.48
N GLU A 199 -4.70 -30.11 30.46
CA GLU A 199 -5.04 -29.04 29.51
C GLU A 199 -4.05 -29.04 28.33
N ILE A 200 -4.59 -28.95 27.11
CA ILE A 200 -3.85 -28.70 25.88
C ILE A 200 -4.15 -27.27 25.50
N ASP A 201 -3.12 -26.43 25.54
CA ASP A 201 -3.22 -25.05 25.09
C ASP A 201 -2.79 -24.96 23.62
N ASN A 202 -3.77 -24.83 22.73
CA ASN A 202 -3.58 -24.58 21.30
C ASN A 202 -3.82 -23.11 20.95
N SER A 203 -3.82 -22.21 21.94
CA SER A 203 -4.07 -20.78 21.70
C SER A 203 -3.06 -20.21 20.71
N TYR A 204 -3.54 -19.30 19.87
CA TYR A 204 -2.74 -18.71 18.81
C TYR A 204 -3.14 -17.25 18.60
N CYS A 205 -2.21 -16.50 18.02
CA CYS A 205 -2.46 -15.16 17.56
C CYS A 205 -2.86 -15.20 16.08
N GLN A 206 -3.87 -14.43 15.70
CA GLN A 206 -4.32 -14.30 14.32
C GLN A 206 -4.53 -12.84 13.94
N GLU A 207 -4.52 -12.53 12.65
CA GLU A 207 -4.81 -11.20 12.15
C GLU A 207 -6.27 -10.83 12.43
N ILE A 208 -6.51 -9.58 12.85
CA ILE A 208 -7.86 -9.01 12.88
C ILE A 208 -8.29 -8.84 11.43
N VAL A 209 -9.16 -9.72 10.95
CA VAL A 209 -9.82 -9.55 9.66
C VAL A 209 -10.85 -8.45 9.82
N MET A 210 -10.51 -7.22 9.42
CA MET A 210 -11.50 -6.18 9.23
C MET A 210 -12.50 -6.69 8.18
N PRO A 211 -13.82 -6.71 8.47
CA PRO A 211 -14.81 -7.03 7.46
C PRO A 211 -14.67 -6.03 6.33
N GLU A 212 -14.79 -6.45 5.07
CA GLU A 212 -14.89 -5.48 3.99
C GLU A 212 -16.13 -4.61 4.19
N CYS A 213 -15.99 -3.30 3.99
CA CYS A 213 -17.09 -2.34 4.18
C CYS A 213 -18.34 -2.76 3.41
N SER A 214 -18.17 -3.34 2.21
CA SER A 214 -19.26 -3.77 1.34
C SER A 214 -20.26 -4.78 1.95
N GLU A 215 -19.88 -5.48 3.02
CA GLU A 215 -20.75 -6.43 3.73
C GLU A 215 -21.37 -5.85 5.02
N MET A 216 -21.12 -4.56 5.32
CA MET A 216 -21.56 -3.93 6.55
C MET A 216 -22.96 -3.32 6.45
N GLU A 217 -23.74 -3.48 7.51
CA GLU A 217 -24.98 -2.75 7.75
C GLU A 217 -24.68 -1.35 8.29
N GLN A 218 -25.62 -0.41 8.14
CA GLN A 218 -25.44 1.01 8.45
C GLN A 218 -24.72 1.31 9.77
N SER A 219 -25.17 0.70 10.88
CA SER A 219 -24.58 0.98 12.19
C SER A 219 -23.12 0.56 12.30
N ASN A 220 -22.76 -0.55 11.65
CA ASN A 220 -21.40 -1.05 11.69
C ASN A 220 -20.51 -0.21 10.77
N CYS A 221 -21.04 0.18 9.61
CA CYS A 221 -20.33 1.05 8.67
C CYS A 221 -19.99 2.42 9.28
N GLU A 222 -20.96 3.04 9.98
CA GLU A 222 -20.77 4.35 10.63
C GLU A 222 -19.78 4.31 11.81
N ASP A 223 -19.59 3.14 12.42
CA ASP A 223 -18.67 2.93 13.55
C ASP A 223 -17.30 2.39 13.08
N SER A 224 -17.19 1.90 11.85
CA SER A 224 -15.98 1.30 11.30
C SER A 224 -15.06 2.35 10.68
N PHE A 225 -13.80 2.31 11.10
CA PHE A 225 -12.78 3.19 10.56
C PHE A 225 -12.45 2.83 9.11
N GLY A 226 -12.47 3.82 8.21
CA GLY A 226 -12.23 3.62 6.78
C GLY A 226 -13.44 3.20 5.94
N CYS A 227 -14.62 3.14 6.56
CA CYS A 227 -15.88 2.92 5.86
C CYS A 227 -16.75 4.19 5.92
N ASP A 228 -17.53 4.45 4.86
CA ASP A 228 -18.58 5.47 4.90
C ASP A 228 -19.91 4.91 4.35
N TRP A 229 -21.01 5.35 4.96
CA TRP A 229 -22.35 4.90 4.58
C TRP A 229 -22.91 5.78 3.47
N ILE A 230 -22.99 5.24 2.27
CA ILE A 230 -23.51 5.93 1.10
C ILE A 230 -25.02 5.75 1.05
N VAL A 231 -25.73 6.85 1.30
CA VAL A 231 -27.19 6.90 1.18
C VAL A 231 -27.59 6.96 -0.29
N ASP A 232 -28.18 5.87 -0.80
CA ASP A 232 -28.71 5.77 -2.16
C ASP A 232 -30.20 5.44 -2.11
N ILE A 233 -31.03 6.50 -2.14
CA ILE A 233 -32.49 6.38 -2.09
C ILE A 233 -33.07 6.73 -3.45
N ASP A 234 -33.59 5.70 -4.10
CA ASP A 234 -34.30 5.77 -5.37
C ASP A 234 -35.82 5.91 -5.16
N VAL A 235 -36.51 6.40 -6.20
CA VAL A 235 -37.97 6.56 -6.18
C VAL A 235 -38.60 5.76 -7.33
N GLY A 236 -39.35 4.72 -6.95
CA GLY A 236 -40.14 3.88 -7.85
C GLY A 236 -41.60 4.34 -7.94
N SER A 237 -42.34 3.84 -8.92
CA SER A 237 -43.78 4.10 -9.10
C SER A 237 -44.60 2.86 -8.74
N CYS A 238 -45.58 3.01 -7.84
CA CYS A 238 -46.47 1.90 -7.46
C CYS A 238 -47.18 1.29 -8.68
N TYR A 239 -47.50 2.11 -9.68
CA TYR A 239 -48.14 1.67 -10.93
C TYR A 239 -47.30 0.68 -11.76
N SER A 240 -46.00 0.61 -11.53
CA SER A 240 -45.09 -0.34 -12.21
C SER A 240 -44.94 -1.68 -11.48
N LEU A 241 -45.51 -1.83 -10.28
CA LEU A 241 -45.38 -3.04 -9.48
C LEU A 241 -46.39 -4.12 -9.86
N THR A 242 -45.94 -5.38 -9.81
CA THR A 242 -46.86 -6.53 -9.88
C THR A 242 -47.67 -6.66 -8.58
N GLN A 243 -48.74 -7.46 -8.62
CA GLN A 243 -49.61 -7.69 -7.44
C GLN A 243 -48.83 -8.05 -6.18
N ASN A 244 -47.89 -9.00 -6.26
CA ASN A 244 -47.14 -9.45 -5.08
C ASN A 244 -46.17 -8.39 -4.56
N GLN A 245 -45.54 -7.64 -5.46
CA GLN A 245 -44.62 -6.55 -5.09
C GLN A 245 -45.37 -5.38 -4.46
N CYS A 246 -46.56 -5.06 -4.97
CA CYS A 246 -47.42 -4.02 -4.42
C CYS A 246 -47.89 -4.32 -3.00
N ILE A 247 -48.27 -5.58 -2.73
CA ILE A 247 -48.73 -6.01 -1.40
C ILE A 247 -47.56 -6.06 -0.39
N ALA A 248 -46.35 -6.32 -0.87
CA ALA A 248 -45.14 -6.34 -0.04
C ALA A 248 -44.63 -4.94 0.31
N ASN A 249 -44.96 -3.92 -0.50
CA ASN A 249 -44.57 -2.55 -0.25
C ASN A 249 -45.64 -1.82 0.57
N SER A 250 -45.27 -1.33 1.75
CA SER A 250 -46.17 -0.62 2.68
C SER A 250 -46.63 0.75 2.17
N GLU A 251 -45.92 1.36 1.22
CA GLU A 251 -46.23 2.66 0.63
C GLU A 251 -47.19 2.57 -0.57
N CYS A 252 -47.34 1.36 -1.11
CA CYS A 252 -48.28 1.08 -2.20
C CYS A 252 -49.54 0.39 -1.68
N ASN A 253 -50.65 0.58 -2.40
CA ASN A 253 -51.94 0.01 -2.05
C ASN A 253 -52.52 -0.76 -3.22
N TRP A 254 -52.66 -2.07 -3.04
CA TRP A 254 -53.35 -2.92 -3.99
C TRP A 254 -54.87 -2.73 -3.85
N SER A 255 -55.42 -1.88 -4.72
CA SER A 255 -56.76 -1.35 -4.55
C SER A 255 -57.64 -1.59 -5.78
N CYS A 256 -58.95 -1.50 -5.55
CA CYS A 256 -59.98 -1.69 -6.56
C CYS A 256 -60.42 -0.32 -7.09
N GLY A 257 -60.02 0.04 -8.31
CA GLY A 257 -60.45 1.28 -8.96
C GLY A 257 -61.92 1.22 -9.44
N PHE A 258 -62.71 2.26 -9.15
CA PHE A 258 -64.10 2.38 -9.64
C PHE A 258 -64.13 2.93 -11.08
N TYR A 259 -64.42 2.07 -12.07
CA TYR A 259 -64.58 2.50 -13.45
C TYR A 259 -65.94 3.19 -13.67
N HIS A 260 -65.98 4.51 -13.81
CA HIS A 260 -67.17 5.24 -14.24
C HIS A 260 -67.36 5.11 -15.75
N GLY A 261 -68.01 4.02 -16.19
CA GLY A 261 -68.44 3.87 -17.58
C GLY A 261 -68.86 2.44 -17.97
N SER A 262 -70.16 2.17 -17.83
CA SER A 262 -70.92 1.03 -18.42
C SER A 262 -70.91 -0.35 -17.74
N CYS A 263 -70.11 -0.62 -16.71
CA CYS A 263 -70.22 -1.83 -15.90
C CYS A 263 -70.40 -1.50 -14.42
N ALA A 264 -71.61 -1.71 -13.88
CA ALA A 264 -71.84 -1.65 -12.44
C ALA A 264 -71.22 -2.89 -11.78
N GLY A 265 -70.01 -2.75 -11.24
CA GLY A 265 -69.31 -3.79 -10.46
C GLY A 265 -68.06 -4.40 -11.12
N CYS A 266 -67.59 -3.87 -12.25
CA CYS A 266 -66.28 -4.26 -12.78
C CYS A 266 -65.19 -3.56 -11.96
N CYS A 267 -64.43 -4.35 -11.20
CA CYS A 267 -63.26 -3.90 -10.46
C CYS A 267 -62.01 -4.30 -11.26
N TRP A 268 -61.19 -3.33 -11.63
CA TRP A 268 -59.83 -3.59 -12.08
C TRP A 268 -58.91 -3.38 -10.88
N TYR A 269 -58.17 -4.42 -10.50
CA TYR A 269 -57.21 -4.30 -9.43
C TYR A 269 -55.92 -3.72 -9.99
N GLU A 270 -55.48 -2.61 -9.40
CA GLU A 270 -54.26 -1.94 -9.75
C GLU A 270 -53.50 -1.52 -8.49
N CYS A 271 -52.18 -1.36 -8.64
CA CYS A 271 -51.33 -0.89 -7.57
C CYS A 271 -51.36 0.64 -7.56
N ASP A 272 -52.15 1.21 -6.66
CA ASP A 272 -52.23 2.65 -6.40
C ASP A 272 -51.26 3.05 -5.29
N GLY A 273 -51.08 4.36 -5.06
CA GLY A 273 -50.20 4.88 -4.00
C GLY A 273 -49.23 5.96 -4.47
N GLY A 274 -49.09 6.14 -5.79
CA GLY A 274 -48.17 7.13 -6.37
C GLY A 274 -46.76 6.54 -6.51
N THR A 275 -45.83 6.97 -5.66
CA THR A 275 -44.42 6.58 -5.68
C THR A 275 -44.01 5.91 -4.37
N TYR A 276 -43.02 5.02 -4.43
CA TYR A 276 -42.43 4.37 -3.26
C TYR A 276 -40.91 4.57 -3.25
N GLN A 277 -40.27 4.50 -2.08
CA GLN A 277 -38.82 4.58 -1.96
C GLN A 277 -38.15 3.21 -2.09
N ILE A 278 -36.99 3.18 -2.74
CA ILE A 278 -36.08 2.04 -2.80
C ILE A 278 -34.80 2.48 -2.11
N ASP A 279 -34.45 1.80 -1.04
CA ASP A 279 -33.19 2.02 -0.35
C ASP A 279 -32.14 1.05 -0.91
N ASN A 280 -31.22 1.57 -1.72
CA ASN A 280 -30.05 0.88 -2.23
C ASN A 280 -28.78 1.31 -1.49
N SER A 281 -28.91 1.97 -0.32
CA SER A 281 -27.76 2.44 0.44
C SER A 281 -26.80 1.29 0.74
N TYR A 282 -25.52 1.61 0.72
CA TYR A 282 -24.44 0.64 0.87
C TYR A 282 -23.27 1.27 1.59
N CYS A 283 -22.41 0.42 2.14
CA CYS A 283 -21.19 0.85 2.80
C CYS A 283 -20.02 0.75 1.81
N GLU A 284 -19.20 1.79 1.74
CA GLU A 284 -18.08 1.91 0.80
C GLU A 284 -16.78 2.17 1.56
N GLU A 285 -15.67 1.60 1.10
CA GLU A 285 -14.34 1.95 1.59
C GLU A 285 -14.00 3.37 1.14
N ILE A 286 -13.65 4.22 2.11
CA ILE A 286 -13.09 5.53 1.82
C ILE A 286 -11.57 5.43 1.88
N PRO A 287 -10.85 5.96 0.86
CA PRO A 287 -9.41 6.10 0.99
C PRO A 287 -9.14 7.06 2.14
N TYR A 288 -8.50 6.57 3.18
CA TYR A 288 -8.01 7.37 4.29
C TYR A 288 -6.50 7.18 4.42
N THR A 289 -5.81 8.23 4.84
CA THR A 289 -4.38 8.17 5.13
C THR A 289 -4.22 8.42 6.62
N GLN A 290 -3.52 7.53 7.31
CA GLN A 290 -3.21 7.73 8.72
C GLN A 290 -2.44 9.04 8.89
N GLY A 291 -2.87 9.87 9.84
CA GLY A 291 -2.35 11.22 10.02
C GLY A 291 -3.07 12.33 9.24
N ASP A 292 -3.87 12.03 8.22
CA ASP A 292 -4.71 13.01 7.51
C ASP A 292 -6.09 13.13 8.18
N ILE A 293 -6.13 13.86 9.28
CA ILE A 293 -7.38 14.10 10.04
C ILE A 293 -8.39 14.96 9.25
N ASN A 294 -7.94 15.67 8.23
CA ASN A 294 -8.76 16.65 7.52
C ASN A 294 -9.35 16.10 6.21
N GLY A 295 -8.85 14.95 5.76
CA GLY A 295 -9.37 14.18 4.63
C GLY A 295 -9.07 14.82 3.27
N ASP A 296 -8.00 15.62 3.17
CA ASP A 296 -7.56 16.23 1.91
C ASP A 296 -6.51 15.41 1.16
N LEU A 297 -6.18 14.23 1.68
CA LEU A 297 -5.18 13.27 1.20
C LEU A 297 -3.75 13.83 1.23
N ILE A 298 -3.49 14.89 2.01
CA ILE A 298 -2.17 15.52 2.09
C ILE A 298 -1.79 15.71 3.55
N ILE A 299 -0.92 14.85 4.07
CA ILE A 299 -0.36 15.03 5.42
C ILE A 299 0.51 16.29 5.45
N ASN A 300 0.08 17.29 6.21
CA ASN A 300 0.81 18.53 6.37
C ASN A 300 0.60 19.16 7.77
N VAL A 301 1.07 20.38 7.93
CA VAL A 301 0.99 21.09 9.22
C VAL A 301 -0.45 21.35 9.69
N LEU A 302 -1.43 21.37 8.78
CA LEU A 302 -2.85 21.53 9.12
C LEU A 302 -3.38 20.31 9.88
N ASP A 303 -2.88 19.12 9.60
CA ASP A 303 -3.23 17.91 10.32
C ASP A 303 -2.65 17.93 11.73
N VAL A 304 -1.37 18.29 11.85
CA VAL A 304 -0.70 18.49 13.15
C VAL A 304 -1.48 19.47 14.04
N ILE A 305 -1.96 20.58 13.47
CA ILE A 305 -2.75 21.57 14.21
C ILE A 305 -4.08 20.97 14.72
N GLN A 306 -4.73 20.16 13.90
CA GLN A 306 -5.99 19.50 14.26
C GLN A 306 -5.78 18.39 15.29
N SER A 307 -4.74 17.58 15.14
CA SER A 307 -4.29 16.58 16.11
C SER A 307 -4.00 17.20 17.48
N VAL A 308 -3.35 18.38 17.52
CA VAL A 308 -3.15 19.12 18.78
C VAL A 308 -4.47 19.55 19.41
N ASN A 309 -5.51 19.88 18.62
CA ASN A 309 -6.83 20.19 19.19
C ASN A 309 -7.45 18.97 19.86
N LEU A 310 -7.29 17.76 19.31
CA LEU A 310 -7.75 16.52 19.94
C LEU A 310 -7.09 16.31 21.30
N ILE A 311 -5.77 16.53 21.40
CA ILE A 311 -5.03 16.49 22.68
C ILE A 311 -5.62 17.50 23.68
N LEU A 312 -5.90 18.72 23.25
CA LEU A 312 -6.42 19.79 24.12
C LEU A 312 -7.82 19.50 24.63
N TYR A 313 -8.66 18.82 23.85
CA TYR A 313 -10.02 18.44 24.24
C TYR A 313 -10.12 17.02 24.82
N SER A 314 -9.02 16.26 24.84
CA SER A 314 -8.99 14.85 25.25
C SER A 314 -9.97 14.00 24.44
N GLU A 315 -10.05 14.28 23.14
CA GLU A 315 -10.84 13.51 22.17
C GLU A 315 -9.94 12.46 21.51
N TYR A 316 -10.48 11.27 21.28
CA TYR A 316 -9.79 10.19 20.59
C TYR A 316 -10.19 10.18 19.11
N ASN A 317 -9.21 9.89 18.26
CA ASN A 317 -9.38 9.70 16.83
C ASN A 317 -8.27 8.76 16.33
N ILE A 318 -8.68 7.60 15.84
CA ILE A 318 -7.77 6.56 15.34
C ILE A 318 -6.88 7.03 14.17
N ILE A 319 -7.31 8.02 13.37
CA ILE A 319 -6.47 8.61 12.29
C ILE A 319 -5.17 9.19 12.87
N VAL A 320 -5.25 9.78 14.05
CA VAL A 320 -4.17 10.53 14.68
C VAL A 320 -3.38 9.69 15.68
N ASP A 321 -3.89 8.53 16.06
CA ASP A 321 -3.18 7.56 16.90
C ASP A 321 -2.10 6.87 16.04
N MET A 322 -0.88 7.42 16.05
CA MET A 322 0.17 7.03 15.10
C MET A 322 0.96 5.81 15.57
N ASN A 323 0.84 5.44 16.84
CA ASN A 323 1.48 4.27 17.43
C ASN A 323 0.47 3.22 17.91
N TYR A 324 -0.83 3.43 17.70
CA TYR A 324 -1.92 2.52 18.05
C TYR A 324 -1.98 2.17 19.55
N ASP A 325 -1.58 3.11 20.42
CA ASP A 325 -1.57 2.90 21.87
C ASP A 325 -2.88 3.34 22.56
N GLU A 326 -3.90 3.68 21.77
CA GLU A 326 -5.21 4.21 22.17
C GLU A 326 -5.13 5.57 22.90
N LEU A 327 -3.98 6.27 22.84
CA LEU A 327 -3.76 7.54 23.55
C LEU A 327 -3.17 8.62 22.64
N ILE A 328 -4.00 9.54 22.16
CA ILE A 328 -3.48 10.72 21.44
C ILE A 328 -2.68 11.62 22.38
N ASN A 329 -1.38 11.71 22.13
CA ASN A 329 -0.44 12.51 22.88
C ASN A 329 0.68 13.10 22.00
N VAL A 330 1.71 13.66 22.63
CA VAL A 330 2.83 14.29 21.91
C VAL A 330 3.64 13.29 21.09
N GLN A 331 3.64 12.01 21.47
CA GLN A 331 4.31 10.95 20.72
C GLN A 331 3.71 10.82 19.31
N ASP A 332 2.38 10.84 19.18
CA ASP A 332 1.69 10.83 17.89
C ASP A 332 2.04 12.02 17.02
N ILE A 333 2.10 13.21 17.63
CA ILE A 333 2.50 14.43 16.92
C ILE A 333 3.93 14.33 16.39
N ILE A 334 4.85 13.71 17.15
CA ILE A 334 6.23 13.51 16.69
C ILE A 334 6.26 12.54 15.50
N LEU A 335 5.50 11.44 15.57
CA LEU A 335 5.38 10.49 14.48
C LEU A 335 4.79 11.14 13.23
N LEU A 336 3.72 11.92 13.38
CA LEU A 336 3.10 12.69 12.31
C LEU A 336 4.05 13.72 11.69
N ILE A 337 4.86 14.42 12.49
CA ILE A 337 5.87 15.37 12.00
C ILE A 337 6.97 14.64 11.22
N ASN A 338 7.37 13.44 11.64
CA ASN A 338 8.37 12.65 10.93
C ASN A 338 7.89 12.21 9.53
N LEU A 339 6.57 12.15 9.29
CA LEU A 339 6.01 11.92 7.94
C LEU A 339 6.04 13.17 7.06
N ILE A 340 6.14 14.36 7.65
CA ILE A 340 6.13 15.65 6.93
C ILE A 340 7.55 16.12 6.56
N LEU A 341 8.56 15.71 7.32
CA LEU A 341 9.96 16.10 7.17
C LEU A 341 10.72 15.17 6.24
#